data_AF-A0A3D5YFB1-F1
#
_entry.id   AF-A0A3D5YFB1-F1
#
_cell.length_a   1.000
_cell.length_b   1.000
_cell.length_c   1.000
_cell.angle_alpha   90.00
_cell.angle_beta   90.00
_cell.angle_gamma   90.00
#
_symmetry.space_group_name_H-M   'P 1'
#
loop_
_entity.id
_entity.type
_entity.pdbx_description
1 polymer ?
#
loop_
_entity_poly.entity_id
_entity_poly.type
_entity_poly.pdbx_seq_one_letter_code
_entity_poly.pdbx_strand_id
1 'polypeptide(L)' 'MVAQEVEKVFPEAVKADAKGLKSVEYGNLVAPIIEAIKELYTKYLDQQTQISELEQRIEILEKNIIK' A
#
# COMPACT_ATOMS: atom_id res chain seq x y z
N MET A 1 -4.65 -4.57 17.05
CA MET A 1 -4.61 -5.72 16.13
C MET A 1 -4.75 -6.98 16.96
N VAL A 2 -5.60 -7.90 16.55
CA VAL A 2 -5.75 -9.20 17.21
C VAL A 2 -4.81 -10.18 16.51
N ALA A 3 -4.02 -10.99 17.24
CA ALA A 3 -3.03 -11.90 16.63
C ALA A 3 -3.67 -12.85 15.59
N GLN A 4 -4.92 -13.24 15.82
CA GLN A 4 -5.74 -14.07 14.94
C GLN A 4 -6.12 -13.38 13.62
N GLU A 5 -6.17 -12.05 13.57
CA GLU A 5 -6.38 -11.30 12.33
C GLU A 5 -5.09 -11.24 11.51
N VAL A 6 -3.96 -11.03 12.19
CA VAL A 6 -2.63 -11.05 11.56
C VAL A 6 -2.33 -12.43 11.02
N GLU A 7 -2.60 -13.49 11.77
CA GLU A 7 -2.37 -14.89 11.38
C GLU A 7 -3.07 -15.29 10.08
N LYS A 8 -4.24 -14.72 9.78
CA LYS A 8 -4.99 -14.99 8.54
C LYS A 8 -4.25 -14.51 7.28
N VAL A 9 -3.37 -13.52 7.43
CA VAL A 9 -2.69 -12.86 6.31
C VAL A 9 -1.18 -13.15 6.35
N PHE A 10 -0.59 -13.18 7.54
CA PHE A 10 0.82 -13.42 7.83
C PHE A 10 0.95 -14.45 8.97
N PRO A 11 0.68 -15.75 8.72
CA PRO A 11 0.79 -16.80 9.73
C PRO A 11 2.19 -16.90 10.33
N GLU A 12 3.23 -16.61 9.55
CA GLU A 12 4.63 -16.57 9.96
C GLU A 12 4.97 -15.41 10.92
N ALA A 13 4.11 -14.40 11.02
CA ALA A 13 4.24 -13.30 11.95
C ALA A 13 3.54 -13.55 13.29
N VAL A 14 3.07 -14.77 13.55
CA VAL A 14 2.35 -15.13 14.78
C VAL A 14 2.96 -16.37 15.41
N LYS A 15 3.14 -16.35 16.74
CA LYS A 15 3.54 -17.53 17.52
C LYS A 15 2.51 -17.83 18.58
N ALA A 16 2.37 -19.11 18.90
CA ALA A 16 1.60 -19.58 20.05
C ALA A 16 2.56 -20.05 21.14
N ASP A 17 2.26 -19.73 22.39
CA ASP A 17 2.97 -20.29 23.54
C ASP A 17 2.50 -21.72 23.87
N ALA A 18 3.10 -22.34 24.89
CA ALA A 18 2.75 -23.69 25.34
C ALA A 18 1.29 -23.84 25.84
N LYS A 19 0.58 -22.73 26.10
CA LYS A 19 -0.82 -22.69 26.51
C LYS A 19 -1.76 -22.34 25.34
N GLY A 20 -1.23 -22.17 24.13
CA GLY A 20 -1.99 -21.81 22.93
C GLY A 20 -2.32 -20.32 22.80
N LEU A 21 -1.72 -19.45 23.63
CA LEU A 21 -1.91 -18.00 23.54
C LEU A 21 -1.12 -17.47 22.34
N LYS A 22 -1.81 -16.82 21.41
CA LYS A 22 -1.22 -16.26 20.19
C LYS A 22 -0.70 -14.84 20.40
N SER A 23 0.49 -14.55 19.90
CA SER A 23 1.12 -13.23 19.91
C SER A 23 1.74 -12.91 18.56
N VAL A 24 1.79 -11.62 18.24
CA VAL A 24 2.36 -11.12 16.97
C VAL A 24 3.86 -10.89 17.15
N GLU A 25 4.65 -11.42 16.22
CA GLU A 25 6.07 -11.12 16.07
C GLU A 25 6.25 -9.90 15.17
N TYR A 26 6.17 -8.71 15.75
CA TYR A 26 6.26 -7.45 15.00
C TYR A 26 7.54 -7.31 14.17
N GLY A 27 8.65 -7.94 14.58
CA GLY A 27 9.88 -7.98 13.80
C GLY A 27 9.70 -8.60 12.40
N ASN A 28 8.81 -9.60 12.28
CA ASN A 28 8.54 -10.27 11.01
C ASN A 28 7.66 -9.42 10.07
N LEU A 29 7.01 -8.37 10.60
CA LEU A 29 6.18 -7.47 9.81
C LEU A 29 6.96 -6.32 9.15
N VAL A 30 8.23 -6.09 9.54
CA VAL A 30 9.02 -4.96 9.00
C VAL A 30 9.23 -5.09 7.48
N ALA A 31 9.61 -6.27 7.00
CA ALA A 31 9.81 -6.52 5.58
C ALA A 31 8.52 -6.31 4.74
N PRO A 32 7.37 -6.94 5.06
CA PRO A 32 6.15 -6.72 4.29
C PRO A 32 5.63 -5.28 4.38
N ILE A 33 5.85 -4.57 5.50
CA ILE A 33 5.51 -3.14 5.60
C ILE A 33 6.37 -2.30 4.64
N ILE A 34 7.67 -2.57 4.56
CA ILE A 34 8.56 -1.87 3.62
C ILE A 34 8.11 -2.10 2.17
N GLU A 35 7.75 -3.34 1.80
CA GLU A 35 7.24 -3.60 0.46
C GLU A 35 5.89 -2.94 0.18
N ALA A 36 4.97 -2.96 1.15
CA ALA A 36 3.70 -2.23 1.02
C ALA A 36 3.92 -0.71 0.81
N ILE A 37 4.90 -0.11 1.50
CA ILE A 37 5.25 1.31 1.32
C ILE A 37 5.82 1.57 -0.07
N LYS A 38 6.72 0.69 -0.56
CA LYS A 38 7.28 0.82 -1.91
C LYS A 38 6.19 0.69 -2.98
N GLU A 39 5.32 -0.30 -2.88
CA GLU A 39 4.18 -0.46 -3.78
C GLU A 39 3.25 0.75 -3.76
N LEU A 40 2.95 1.27 -2.56
CA LEU A 40 2.14 2.48 -2.41
C LEU A 40 2.81 3.68 -3.08
N TYR A 41 4.12 3.85 -2.90
CA TYR A 41 4.89 4.94 -3.50
C TYR A 41 4.91 4.85 -5.02
N THR A 42 5.09 3.66 -5.59
CA THR A 42 4.99 3.43 -7.04
C THR A 42 3.62 3.82 -7.56
N LYS A 43 2.53 3.35 -6.93
CA LYS A 43 1.16 3.72 -7.31
C LYS A 43 0.92 5.23 -7.23
N TYR A 44 1.48 5.89 -6.21
CA TYR A 44 1.40 7.34 -6.06
C TYR A 44 2.09 8.08 -7.21
N LEU A 45 3.29 7.65 -7.61
CA LEU A 45 4.00 8.26 -8.74
C LEU A 45 3.24 8.05 -10.06
N ASP A 46 2.74 6.85 -10.31
CA ASP A 46 1.95 6.56 -11.51
C ASP A 46 0.69 7.44 -11.58
N GLN A 47 -0.01 7.60 -10.44
CA GLN A 47 -1.17 8.49 -10.34
C GLN A 47 -0.80 9.95 -10.60
N GLN A 48 0.31 10.44 -10.06
CA GLN A 48 0.79 11.80 -10.32
C GLN A 48 1.11 12.03 -11.80
N THR A 49 1.71 11.05 -12.47
CA THR A 49 1.95 11.11 -13.91
C THR A 49 0.63 11.18 -14.69
N GLN A 50 -0.33 10.32 -14.38
CA GLN A 50 -1.64 10.32 -15.05
C GLN A 50 -2.39 11.64 -14.85
N ILE A 51 -2.35 12.20 -13.64
CA ILE A 51 -2.96 13.51 -13.35
C ILE A 51 -2.30 14.59 -14.21
N SER A 52 -0.97 14.65 -14.26
CA SER A 52 -0.25 15.64 -15.07
C SER A 52 -0.57 15.54 -16.56
N GLU A 53 -0.66 14.33 -17.11
CA GLU A 53 -1.06 14.11 -18.50
C GLU A 53 -2.51 14.55 -18.78
N LEU A 54 -3.42 14.28 -17.85
CA LEU A 54 -4.82 14.68 -17.98
C LEU A 54 -4.97 16.21 -17.90
N GLU A 55 -4.26 16.88 -16.98
CA GLU A 55 -4.24 18.34 -16.87
C GLU A 55 -3.74 18.99 -18.17
N GLN A 56 -2.66 18.48 -18.77
CA GLN A 56 -2.16 18.95 -20.07
C GLN A 56 -3.19 18.78 -21.20
N ARG A 57 -3.88 17.63 -21.24
CA ARG A 57 -4.92 17.38 -22.24
C ARG A 57 -6.10 18.32 -22.08
N ILE A 58 -6.51 18.61 -20.84
CA ILE A 58 -7.57 19.58 -20.54
C ILE A 58 -7.15 20.97 -21.04
N GLU A 59 -5.94 21.42 -20.72
CA GLU A 59 -5.44 22.74 -21.16
C GLU A 59 -5.44 22.88 -22.69
N ILE A 60 -5.02 21.84 -23.42
CA ILE A 60 -5.02 21.84 -24.89
C ILE A 60 -6.44 21.93 -25.43
N LEU A 61 -7.38 21.17 -24.87
CA LEU A 61 -8.77 21.18 -25.31
C LEU A 61 -9.43 22.53 -25.04
N GLU A 62 -9.20 23.13 -23.87
CA GLU A 62 -9.70 24.46 -23.52
C GLU A 62 -9.19 25.53 -24.50
N LYS A 63 -7.90 25.50 -24.86
CA LYS A 63 -7.34 26.43 -25.85
C LYS A 63 -7.95 26.26 -27.25
N ASN A 64 -8.32 25.04 -27.63
CA ASN A 64 -8.92 24.78 -28.93
C ASN A 64 -10.39 25.21 -29.00
N ILE A 65 -11.09 25.32 -27.86
CA ILE A 65 -12.48 25.78 -27.79
C ILE A 65 -12.57 27.32 -27.86
N ILE A 66 -11.52 28.03 -27.44
CA ILE A 66 -11.48 29.51 -27.40
C ILE A 66 -10.93 30.13 -28.71
N LYS A 67 -10.40 29.31 -29.62
CA LYS A 67 -10.03 29.72 -30.99
C LYS A 67 -11.24 29.73 -31.92
#